data_AF-A0A8S4PCU1-F1
#
_entry.id   AF-A0A8S4PCU1-F1
#
_cell.length_a   1.000
_cell.length_b   1.000
_cell.length_c   1.000
_cell.angle_alpha   90.00
_cell.angle_beta   90.00
_cell.angle_gamma   90.00
#
_symmetry.space_group_name_H-M   'P 1'
#
loop_
_entity.id
_entity.type
_entity.pdbx_description
1 polymer ?
#
loop_
_entity_poly.entity_id
_entity_poly.type
_entity_poly.pdbx_seq_one_letter_code
_entity_poly.pdbx_strand_id
1 'polypeptide(L)'
;QIFQCTFSKQTKCANYHVLVCYFKFSIIQNPKLKMRVNYLFGIALILCTLMLTKSDYLETIGCSKLTRIRQIQLWNQMYNEAFKMLGRTRADVCIAVYRTLFKMDPETEKLFWRVHGNDTRSPQFKAHCLRFLGGMDMLISHLGKEDVLHNQLDMLSYKHSKIPGLKKGYFKLIGQAFGLTFYSIQNDMDTYAPGEKKEFRKNAAACIRYIKDQITSRLDFDEDEVLKIEP
;
A
#
# COMPACT_ATOMS: atom_id res chain seq x y z
N GLN A 1 -15.63 -33.83 48.81
CA GLN A 1 -16.50 -32.92 48.03
C GLN A 1 -15.73 -32.50 46.79
N ILE A 2 -16.16 -32.97 45.63
CA ILE A 2 -15.54 -32.70 44.33
C ILE A 2 -16.23 -31.44 43.78
N PHE A 3 -15.49 -30.35 43.60
CA PHE A 3 -15.98 -29.16 42.90
C PHE A 3 -15.66 -29.29 41.41
N GLN A 4 -16.70 -29.43 40.58
CA GLN A 4 -16.63 -29.31 39.14
C GLN A 4 -16.42 -27.84 38.76
N CYS A 5 -15.32 -27.53 38.07
CA CYS A 5 -15.20 -26.29 37.30
C CYS A 5 -15.74 -26.52 35.89
N THR A 6 -16.84 -25.85 35.55
CA THR A 6 -17.42 -25.80 34.21
C THR A 6 -16.47 -25.07 33.26
N PHE A 7 -16.03 -25.77 32.20
CA PHE A 7 -15.21 -25.23 31.12
C PHE A 7 -16.10 -24.37 30.19
N SER A 8 -15.88 -23.06 30.18
CA SER A 8 -16.39 -22.15 29.14
C SER A 8 -15.28 -21.82 28.15
N LYS A 9 -15.58 -21.97 26.86
CA LYS A 9 -14.66 -21.82 25.73
C LYS A 9 -14.23 -20.36 25.54
N GLN A 10 -13.03 -20.00 26.00
CA GLN A 10 -12.25 -18.86 25.48
C GLN A 10 -10.75 -19.17 25.59
N THR A 11 -10.17 -19.60 24.47
CA THR A 11 -8.86 -20.28 24.33
C THR A 11 -7.62 -19.36 24.41
N LYS A 12 -7.63 -18.27 25.18
CA LYS A 12 -6.40 -17.47 25.42
C LYS A 12 -6.06 -17.17 26.88
N CYS A 13 -6.96 -17.44 27.83
CA CYS A 13 -6.71 -17.18 29.26
C CYS A 13 -6.30 -18.42 30.08
N ALA A 14 -6.37 -19.63 29.50
CA ALA A 14 -6.12 -20.88 30.23
C ALA A 14 -4.66 -21.04 30.70
N ASN A 15 -3.67 -20.49 29.99
CA ASN A 15 -2.26 -20.65 30.33
C ASN A 15 -1.81 -19.79 31.53
N TYR A 16 -2.51 -18.67 31.81
CA TYR A 16 -2.17 -17.80 32.94
C TYR A 16 -2.62 -18.39 34.28
N HIS A 17 -3.76 -19.06 34.32
CA HIS A 17 -4.30 -19.61 35.57
C HIS A 17 -3.48 -20.80 36.10
N VAL A 18 -2.92 -21.62 35.21
CA VAL A 18 -2.08 -22.77 35.61
C VAL A 18 -0.76 -22.31 36.25
N LEU A 19 -0.15 -21.23 35.74
CA LEU A 19 1.09 -20.67 36.30
C LEU A 19 0.88 -20.05 37.69
N VAL A 20 -0.24 -19.34 37.90
CA VAL A 20 -0.53 -18.70 39.19
C VAL A 20 -0.87 -19.74 40.28
N CYS A 21 -1.53 -20.85 39.91
CA CYS A 21 -1.87 -21.92 40.85
C CYS A 21 -0.65 -22.77 41.25
N TYR A 22 0.28 -23.06 40.34
CA TYR A 22 1.52 -23.80 40.69
C TYR A 22 2.43 -23.01 41.63
N PHE A 23 2.47 -21.68 41.50
CA PHE A 23 3.40 -20.86 42.28
C PHE A 23 2.99 -20.63 43.74
N LYS A 24 1.70 -20.77 44.06
CA LYS A 24 1.23 -20.70 45.45
C LYS A 24 1.69 -21.89 46.31
N PHE A 25 2.10 -23.01 45.69
CA PHE A 25 2.39 -24.26 46.39
C PHE A 25 3.87 -24.47 46.74
N SER A 26 4.79 -23.67 46.20
CA SER A 26 6.23 -23.82 46.47
C SER A 26 6.83 -22.56 47.10
N ILE A 27 6.31 -22.17 48.26
CA ILE A 27 6.96 -21.17 49.11
C ILE A 27 8.08 -21.86 49.89
N ILE A 28 9.28 -21.71 49.35
CA ILE A 28 10.56 -22.09 49.94
C ILE A 28 10.72 -21.38 51.30
N GLN A 29 10.95 -22.15 52.37
CA GLN A 29 11.09 -21.69 53.77
C GLN A 29 12.36 -20.85 54.06
N ASN A 30 13.05 -20.34 53.04
CA ASN A 30 14.33 -19.66 53.20
C ASN A 30 14.20 -18.15 52.89
N PRO A 31 14.22 -17.26 53.91
CA PRO A 31 13.90 -15.84 53.76
C PRO A 31 14.89 -15.09 52.86
N LYS A 32 16.16 -15.54 52.78
CA LYS A 32 17.16 -14.95 51.88
C LYS A 32 16.91 -15.26 50.40
N LEU A 33 16.29 -16.41 50.10
CA LEU A 33 15.94 -16.80 48.73
C LEU A 33 14.69 -16.05 48.24
N LYS A 34 13.75 -15.77 49.15
CA LYS A 34 12.49 -15.05 48.87
C LYS A 34 12.72 -13.66 48.26
N MET A 35 13.70 -12.89 48.75
CA MET A 35 14.02 -11.58 48.17
C MET A 35 14.59 -11.67 46.76
N ARG A 36 15.49 -12.63 46.50
CA ARG A 36 16.14 -12.78 45.18
C ARG A 36 15.15 -13.27 44.12
N VAL A 37 14.27 -14.20 44.47
CA VAL A 37 13.24 -14.73 43.56
C VAL A 37 12.19 -13.66 43.25
N ASN A 38 11.75 -12.87 44.23
CA ASN A 38 10.81 -11.78 44.00
C ASN A 38 11.40 -10.67 43.12
N TYR A 39 12.69 -10.35 43.28
CA TYR A 39 13.36 -9.34 42.48
C TYR A 39 13.53 -9.79 41.02
N LEU A 40 13.95 -11.04 40.79
CA LEU A 40 14.06 -11.63 39.46
C LEU A 40 12.70 -11.76 38.77
N PHE A 41 11.65 -12.10 39.52
CA PHE A 41 10.28 -12.16 38.99
C PHE A 41 9.73 -10.77 38.65
N GLY A 42 10.04 -9.76 39.46
CA GLY A 42 9.72 -8.35 39.16
C GLY A 42 10.39 -7.87 37.88
N ILE A 43 11.68 -8.15 37.70
CA ILE A 43 12.41 -7.84 36.46
C ILE A 43 11.81 -8.60 35.28
N ALA A 44 11.52 -9.89 35.43
CA ALA A 44 10.91 -10.69 34.37
C ALA A 44 9.53 -10.18 33.95
N LEU A 45 8.70 -9.74 34.91
CA LEU A 45 7.40 -9.11 34.63
C LEU A 45 7.55 -7.78 33.90
N ILE A 46 8.48 -6.92 34.30
CA ILE A 46 8.75 -5.63 33.63
C ILE A 46 9.29 -5.86 32.21
N LEU A 47 10.18 -6.85 32.01
CA LEU A 47 10.65 -7.22 30.68
C LEU A 47 9.53 -7.81 29.82
N CYS A 48 8.63 -8.61 30.41
CA CYS A 48 7.49 -9.18 29.70
C CYS A 48 6.49 -8.10 29.27
N THR A 49 6.23 -7.08 30.10
CA THR A 49 5.38 -5.94 29.71
C THR A 49 6.04 -5.04 28.67
N LEU A 50 7.36 -4.83 28.74
CA LEU A 50 8.12 -4.11 27.69
C LEU A 50 8.17 -4.87 26.36
N MET A 51 8.16 -6.21 26.38
CA MET A 51 8.09 -7.03 25.17
C MET A 51 6.68 -7.06 24.57
N LEU A 52 5.64 -7.03 25.40
CA LEU A 52 4.25 -7.03 24.94
C LEU A 52 3.79 -5.69 24.35
N THR A 53 4.34 -4.54 24.79
CA THR A 53 4.02 -3.22 24.20
C THR A 53 4.64 -2.97 22.83
N LYS A 54 5.58 -3.81 22.38
CA LYS A 54 6.15 -3.73 21.02
C LYS A 54 5.35 -4.48 19.96
N SER A 55 4.34 -5.27 20.33
CA SER A 55 3.66 -6.19 19.40
C SER A 55 2.55 -5.56 18.55
N ASP A 56 2.08 -4.34 18.86
CA ASP A 56 0.93 -3.73 18.17
C ASP A 56 1.29 -2.53 17.26
N TYR A 57 2.58 -2.21 17.08
CA TYR A 57 3.04 -1.05 16.28
C TYR A 57 3.63 -1.38 14.91
N LEU A 58 3.53 -2.63 14.46
CA LEU A 58 3.74 -2.97 13.07
C LEU A 58 2.37 -3.06 12.39
N GLU A 59 1.72 -1.91 12.21
CA GLU A 59 0.71 -1.79 11.16
C GLU A 59 1.36 -2.35 9.89
N THR A 60 0.90 -3.51 9.44
CA THR A 60 1.15 -3.98 8.08
C THR A 60 0.88 -2.81 7.16
N ILE A 61 1.91 -2.39 6.41
CA ILE A 61 1.92 -1.22 5.52
C ILE A 61 0.95 -1.49 4.36
N GLY A 62 -0.34 -1.45 4.67
CA GLY A 62 -1.44 -1.47 3.72
C GLY A 62 -1.92 -0.04 3.49
N CYS A 63 -2.80 0.13 2.50
CA CYS A 63 -3.49 1.40 2.31
C CYS A 63 -4.61 1.52 3.38
N SER A 64 -4.23 1.70 4.66
CA SER A 64 -5.14 1.87 5.81
C SER A 64 -5.93 3.18 5.69
N LYS A 65 -6.98 3.36 6.50
CA LYS A 65 -7.78 4.60 6.47
C LYS A 65 -6.92 5.85 6.68
N LEU A 66 -5.98 5.81 7.62
CA LEU A 66 -5.08 6.93 7.87
C LEU A 66 -4.09 7.13 6.71
N THR A 67 -3.51 6.04 6.18
CA THR A 67 -2.64 6.09 4.99
C THR A 67 -3.36 6.68 3.78
N ARG A 68 -4.64 6.36 3.57
CA ARG A 68 -5.47 6.92 2.49
C ARG A 68 -5.66 8.42 2.63
N ILE A 69 -6.03 8.91 3.83
CA ILE A 69 -6.18 10.35 4.09
C ILE A 69 -4.88 11.08 3.84
N ARG A 70 -3.76 10.55 4.35
CA ARG A 70 -2.43 11.12 4.14
C ARG A 70 -2.05 11.13 2.66
N GLN A 71 -2.33 10.04 1.95
CA GLN A 71 -2.06 9.95 0.51
C GLN A 71 -2.87 10.96 -0.30
N ILE A 72 -4.15 11.19 0.05
CA ILE A 72 -4.99 12.22 -0.59
C ILE A 72 -4.37 13.61 -0.39
N GLN A 73 -3.98 13.96 0.84
CA GLN A 73 -3.37 15.26 1.13
C GLN A 73 -2.09 15.48 0.32
N LEU A 74 -1.19 14.50 0.36
CA LEU A 74 0.09 14.54 -0.33
C LEU A 74 -0.09 14.58 -1.86
N TRP A 75 -1.03 13.81 -2.39
CA TRP A 75 -1.38 13.84 -3.81
C TRP A 75 -1.89 15.21 -4.23
N ASN A 76 -2.79 15.83 -3.47
CA ASN A 76 -3.34 17.15 -3.78
C ASN A 76 -2.27 18.23 -3.83
N GLN A 77 -1.31 18.21 -2.92
CA GLN A 77 -0.17 19.14 -2.93
C GLN A 77 0.64 18.96 -4.22
N MET A 78 1.01 17.72 -4.54
CA MET A 78 1.82 17.43 -5.71
C MET A 78 1.07 17.72 -7.04
N TYR A 79 -0.19 17.31 -7.16
CA TYR A 79 -0.99 17.44 -8.38
C TYR A 79 -1.35 18.88 -8.73
N ASN A 80 -1.43 19.77 -7.73
CA ASN A 80 -1.78 21.18 -7.90
C ASN A 80 -0.58 22.12 -7.89
N GLU A 81 0.43 21.84 -7.04
CA GLU A 81 1.52 22.78 -6.78
C GLU A 81 2.82 22.33 -7.41
N ALA A 82 3.20 21.06 -7.25
CA ALA A 82 4.52 20.57 -7.67
C ALA A 82 4.75 20.64 -9.18
N PHE A 83 3.78 20.21 -9.98
CA PHE A 83 3.91 20.27 -11.44
C PHE A 83 4.10 21.71 -11.92
N LYS A 84 3.37 22.65 -11.30
CA LYS A 84 3.47 24.07 -11.61
C LYS A 84 4.85 24.63 -11.23
N MET A 85 5.35 24.31 -10.03
CA MET A 85 6.67 24.77 -9.56
C MET A 85 7.82 24.25 -10.42
N LEU A 86 7.73 22.99 -10.88
CA LEU A 86 8.76 22.38 -11.73
C LEU A 86 8.67 22.79 -13.21
N GLY A 87 7.73 23.69 -13.57
CA GLY A 87 7.49 24.09 -14.96
C GLY A 87 7.04 22.95 -15.86
N ARG A 88 6.47 21.86 -15.29
CA ARG A 88 6.02 20.68 -16.04
C ARG A 88 4.51 20.69 -16.18
N THR A 89 4.01 20.41 -17.36
CA THR A 89 2.56 20.21 -17.53
C THR A 89 2.16 18.82 -17.03
N ARG A 90 0.89 18.65 -16.65
CA ARG A 90 0.31 17.33 -16.37
C ARG A 90 0.49 16.36 -17.53
N ALA A 91 0.43 16.87 -18.76
CA ALA A 91 0.67 16.09 -19.96
C ALA A 91 2.13 15.59 -20.02
N ASP A 92 3.12 16.43 -19.70
CA ASP A 92 4.54 16.02 -19.73
C ASP A 92 4.84 14.91 -18.73
N VAL A 93 4.26 14.99 -17.53
CA VAL A 93 4.40 13.97 -16.51
C VAL A 93 3.80 12.64 -16.96
N CYS A 94 2.59 12.68 -17.53
CA CYS A 94 1.95 11.47 -18.02
C CYS A 94 2.66 10.90 -19.26
N ILE A 95 3.20 11.75 -20.15
CA ILE A 95 4.03 11.31 -21.28
C ILE A 95 5.28 10.58 -20.75
N ALA A 96 5.89 11.08 -19.68
CA ALA A 96 7.02 10.39 -19.04
C ALA A 96 6.62 9.00 -18.52
N VAL A 97 5.45 8.85 -17.89
CA VAL A 97 4.92 7.54 -17.47
C VAL A 97 4.79 6.59 -18.66
N TYR A 98 4.16 7.02 -19.75
CA TYR A 98 3.98 6.17 -20.93
C TYR A 98 5.30 5.85 -21.65
N ARG A 99 6.24 6.79 -21.71
CA ARG A 99 7.58 6.52 -22.25
C ARG A 99 8.34 5.49 -21.41
N THR A 100 8.22 5.56 -20.09
CA THR A 100 8.76 4.54 -19.19
C THR A 100 8.08 3.19 -19.47
N LEU A 101 6.76 3.16 -19.62
CA LEU A 101 6.01 1.94 -19.97
C LEU A 101 6.48 1.33 -21.31
N PHE A 102 6.55 2.12 -22.38
CA PHE A 102 6.97 1.65 -23.71
C PHE A 102 8.43 1.19 -23.74
N LYS A 103 9.28 1.74 -22.87
CA LYS A 103 10.65 1.26 -22.68
C LYS A 103 10.71 -0.07 -21.92
N MET A 104 9.82 -0.27 -20.93
CA MET A 104 9.75 -1.53 -20.17
C MET A 104 9.18 -2.67 -21.02
N ASP A 105 8.21 -2.37 -21.87
CA ASP A 105 7.65 -3.31 -22.83
C ASP A 105 7.16 -2.58 -24.09
N PRO A 106 7.93 -2.62 -25.20
CA PRO A 106 7.57 -1.96 -26.46
C PRO A 106 6.25 -2.44 -27.08
N GLU A 107 5.79 -3.66 -26.77
CA GLU A 107 4.52 -4.18 -27.29
C GLU A 107 3.32 -3.38 -26.78
N THR A 108 3.46 -2.74 -25.60
CA THR A 108 2.40 -1.90 -25.04
C THR A 108 2.11 -0.67 -25.88
N GLU A 109 3.07 -0.17 -26.67
CA GLU A 109 2.88 0.97 -27.57
C GLU A 109 1.78 0.71 -28.60
N LYS A 110 1.69 -0.53 -29.09
CA LYS A 110 0.72 -0.96 -30.10
C LYS A 110 -0.73 -0.82 -29.61
N LEU A 111 -0.97 -0.89 -28.29
CA LEU A 111 -2.29 -0.69 -27.70
C LEU A 111 -2.81 0.75 -27.86
N PHE A 112 -1.91 1.70 -28.11
CA PHE A 112 -2.21 3.13 -28.20
C PHE A 112 -2.26 3.65 -29.64
N TRP A 113 -2.42 2.77 -30.63
CA TRP A 113 -2.48 3.16 -32.05
C TRP A 113 -3.58 4.21 -32.34
N ARG A 114 -4.75 4.09 -31.67
CA ARG A 114 -5.89 5.03 -31.83
C ARG A 114 -5.61 6.45 -31.35
N VAL A 115 -4.56 6.64 -30.57
CA VAL A 115 -4.15 7.92 -30.00
C VAL A 115 -2.72 8.30 -30.42
N HIS A 116 -2.20 7.67 -31.48
CA HIS A 116 -0.83 7.88 -31.99
C HIS A 116 0.24 7.64 -30.91
N GLY A 117 0.23 6.46 -30.27
CA GLY A 117 1.21 6.08 -29.26
C GLY A 117 2.69 6.19 -29.68
N ASN A 118 2.95 6.03 -30.98
CA ASN A 118 4.26 6.22 -31.60
C ASN A 118 4.71 7.69 -31.70
N ASP A 119 3.77 8.64 -31.62
CA ASP A 119 4.05 10.06 -31.46
C ASP A 119 3.45 10.58 -30.16
N THR A 120 4.22 10.43 -29.08
CA THR A 120 3.82 10.90 -27.74
C THR A 120 3.67 12.42 -27.63
N ARG A 121 4.07 13.19 -28.67
CA ARG A 121 3.90 14.65 -28.70
C ARG A 121 2.62 15.09 -29.42
N SER A 122 1.93 14.17 -30.09
CA SER A 122 0.67 14.43 -30.79
C SER A 122 -0.40 14.99 -29.83
N PRO A 123 -1.30 15.86 -30.32
CA PRO A 123 -2.43 16.36 -29.53
C PRO A 123 -3.31 15.24 -28.95
N GLN A 124 -3.52 14.17 -29.72
CA GLN A 124 -4.35 13.01 -29.34
C GLN A 124 -3.71 12.24 -28.18
N PHE A 125 -2.40 11.99 -28.23
CA PHE A 125 -1.70 11.31 -27.15
C PHE A 125 -1.67 12.17 -25.88
N LYS A 126 -1.45 13.48 -26.02
CA LYS A 126 -1.54 14.43 -24.90
C LYS A 126 -2.92 14.44 -24.25
N ALA A 127 -4.00 14.44 -25.05
CA ALA A 127 -5.36 14.36 -24.53
C ALA A 127 -5.61 13.03 -23.81
N HIS A 128 -5.10 11.91 -24.35
CA HIS A 128 -5.13 10.62 -23.67
C HIS A 128 -4.41 10.63 -22.33
N CYS A 129 -3.21 11.21 -22.30
CA CYS A 129 -2.41 11.40 -21.10
C CYS A 129 -3.16 12.18 -20.01
N LEU A 130 -3.86 13.26 -20.37
CA LEU A 130 -4.67 14.04 -19.44
C LEU A 130 -5.86 13.23 -18.89
N ARG A 131 -6.49 12.37 -19.70
CA ARG A 131 -7.56 11.47 -19.22
C ARG A 131 -7.03 10.41 -18.27
N PHE A 132 -5.85 9.84 -18.53
CA PHE A 132 -5.21 8.88 -17.63
C PHE A 132 -4.91 9.53 -16.27
N LEU A 133 -4.25 10.70 -16.28
CA LEU A 133 -3.87 11.37 -15.05
C LEU A 133 -5.09 11.89 -14.27
N GLY A 134 -6.11 12.40 -14.97
CA GLY A 134 -7.39 12.76 -14.34
C GLY A 134 -8.15 11.56 -13.77
N GLY A 135 -8.06 10.38 -14.41
CA GLY A 135 -8.58 9.13 -13.86
C GLY A 135 -7.85 8.73 -12.57
N MET A 136 -6.52 8.85 -12.53
CA MET A 136 -5.73 8.60 -11.33
C MET A 136 -6.04 9.58 -10.20
N ASP A 137 -6.17 10.87 -10.52
CA ASP A 137 -6.56 11.92 -9.58
C ASP A 137 -7.94 11.62 -8.95
N MET A 138 -8.90 11.21 -9.77
CA MET A 138 -10.21 10.78 -9.31
C MET A 138 -10.11 9.58 -8.36
N LEU A 139 -9.40 8.50 -8.73
CA LEU A 139 -9.28 7.31 -7.88
C LEU A 139 -8.60 7.64 -6.54
N ILE A 140 -7.53 8.43 -6.57
CA ILE A 140 -6.78 8.79 -5.35
C ILE A 140 -7.65 9.66 -4.44
N SER A 141 -8.35 10.66 -4.99
CA SER A 141 -9.24 11.55 -4.24
C SER A 141 -10.40 10.81 -3.57
N HIS A 142 -10.82 9.65 -4.09
CA HIS A 142 -11.88 8.82 -3.54
C HIS A 142 -11.39 7.67 -2.64
N LEU A 143 -10.10 7.59 -2.31
CA LEU A 143 -9.57 6.57 -1.38
C LEU A 143 -10.30 6.57 -0.01
N GLY A 144 -10.82 7.72 0.44
CA GLY A 144 -11.60 7.83 1.67
C GLY A 144 -13.08 7.44 1.56
N LYS A 145 -13.60 7.16 0.36
CA LYS A 145 -15.02 6.85 0.07
C LYS A 145 -15.11 5.54 -0.72
N GLU A 146 -15.15 4.41 0.00
CA GLU A 146 -15.00 3.08 -0.61
C GLU A 146 -16.08 2.75 -1.64
N ASP A 147 -17.33 3.09 -1.35
CA ASP A 147 -18.47 2.90 -2.27
C ASP A 147 -18.26 3.60 -3.61
N VAL A 148 -17.85 4.88 -3.58
CA VAL A 148 -17.58 5.67 -4.78
C VAL A 148 -16.35 5.12 -5.51
N LEU A 149 -15.31 4.76 -4.77
CA LEU A 149 -14.09 4.21 -5.34
C LEU A 149 -14.36 2.88 -6.05
N HIS A 150 -15.11 1.96 -5.45
CA HIS A 150 -15.43 0.68 -6.06
C HIS A 150 -16.23 0.83 -7.35
N ASN A 151 -17.23 1.72 -7.37
CA ASN A 151 -18.00 2.00 -8.57
C ASN A 151 -17.14 2.59 -9.70
N GLN A 152 -16.20 3.48 -9.37
CA GLN A 152 -15.22 3.99 -10.35
C GLN A 152 -14.29 2.90 -10.88
N LEU A 153 -13.83 1.99 -10.01
CA LEU A 153 -12.97 0.87 -10.39
C LEU A 153 -13.70 -0.15 -11.28
N ASP A 154 -14.98 -0.41 -11.01
CA ASP A 154 -15.83 -1.28 -11.85
C ASP A 154 -15.97 -0.69 -13.25
N MET A 155 -16.33 0.60 -13.35
CA MET A 155 -16.42 1.29 -14.64
C MET A 155 -15.07 1.31 -15.38
N LEU A 156 -13.97 1.51 -14.66
CA LEU A 156 -12.64 1.52 -15.25
C LEU A 156 -12.25 0.15 -15.80
N SER A 157 -12.52 -0.91 -15.03
CA SER A 157 -12.26 -2.29 -15.43
C SER A 157 -13.10 -2.67 -16.65
N TYR A 158 -14.39 -2.32 -16.65
CA TYR A 158 -15.28 -2.51 -17.80
C TYR A 158 -14.81 -1.80 -19.08
N LYS A 159 -14.25 -0.58 -18.96
CA LYS A 159 -13.70 0.14 -20.11
C LYS A 159 -12.46 -0.56 -20.67
N HIS A 160 -11.60 -1.08 -19.79
CA HIS A 160 -10.35 -1.72 -20.19
C HIS A 160 -10.53 -3.16 -20.66
N SER A 161 -11.52 -3.90 -20.17
CA SER A 161 -11.84 -5.26 -20.66
C SER A 161 -12.24 -5.29 -22.13
N LYS A 162 -12.70 -4.16 -22.67
CA LYS A 162 -13.07 -4.00 -24.09
C LYS A 162 -11.90 -3.69 -25.02
N ILE A 163 -10.68 -3.55 -24.51
CA ILE A 163 -9.50 -3.22 -25.32
C ILE A 163 -8.87 -4.52 -25.83
N PRO A 164 -8.91 -4.80 -27.16
CA PRO A 164 -8.32 -6.02 -27.69
C PRO A 164 -6.80 -6.05 -27.43
N GLY A 165 -6.31 -7.21 -27.00
CA GLY A 165 -4.88 -7.43 -26.73
C GLY A 165 -4.37 -6.85 -25.40
N LEU A 166 -5.22 -6.23 -24.58
CA LEU A 166 -4.83 -5.76 -23.25
C LEU A 166 -4.71 -6.95 -22.28
N LYS A 167 -3.53 -7.12 -21.66
CA LYS A 167 -3.23 -8.19 -20.70
C LYS A 167 -3.22 -7.66 -19.26
N LYS A 168 -3.53 -8.51 -18.27
CA LYS A 168 -3.39 -8.19 -16.82
C LYS A 168 -1.98 -7.68 -16.48
N GLY A 169 -0.96 -8.29 -17.07
CA GLY A 169 0.44 -7.90 -16.88
C GLY A 169 0.73 -6.43 -17.16
N TYR A 170 0.00 -5.80 -18.09
CA TYR A 170 0.20 -4.39 -18.43
C TYR A 170 -0.22 -3.43 -17.31
N PHE A 171 -1.17 -3.82 -16.45
CA PHE A 171 -1.53 -3.01 -15.27
C PHE A 171 -0.41 -2.99 -14.23
N LYS A 172 0.33 -4.09 -14.09
CA LYS A 172 1.53 -4.14 -13.24
C LYS A 172 2.61 -3.22 -13.81
N LEU A 173 2.86 -3.29 -15.12
CA LEU A 173 3.85 -2.48 -15.81
C LEU A 173 3.56 -0.98 -15.72
N ILE A 174 2.32 -0.55 -16.01
CA ILE A 174 1.98 0.88 -15.91
C ILE A 174 2.01 1.39 -14.47
N GLY A 175 1.68 0.56 -13.48
CA GLY A 175 1.83 0.90 -12.06
C GLY A 175 3.29 1.08 -11.66
N GLN A 176 4.20 0.26 -12.18
CA GLN A 176 5.65 0.40 -12.00
C GLN A 176 6.18 1.66 -12.68
N ALA A 177 5.82 1.90 -13.95
CA ALA A 177 6.19 3.10 -14.70
C ALA A 177 5.74 4.37 -13.97
N PHE A 178 4.49 4.39 -13.49
CA PHE A 178 3.96 5.49 -12.68
C PHE A 178 4.79 5.70 -11.42
N GLY A 179 5.06 4.65 -10.63
CA GLY A 179 5.89 4.73 -9.43
C GLY A 179 7.28 5.31 -9.70
N LEU A 180 7.95 4.89 -10.77
CA LEU A 180 9.28 5.37 -11.17
C LEU A 180 9.26 6.85 -11.60
N THR A 181 8.28 7.26 -12.41
CA THR A 181 8.17 8.66 -12.84
C THR A 181 7.91 9.59 -11.66
N PHE A 182 6.99 9.23 -10.77
CA PHE A 182 6.67 10.03 -9.59
C PHE A 182 7.81 10.06 -8.58
N TYR A 183 8.56 8.96 -8.44
CA TYR A 183 9.79 8.93 -7.66
C TYR A 183 10.80 9.98 -8.15
N SER A 184 11.03 10.04 -9.47
CA SER A 184 11.93 11.04 -10.06
C SER A 184 11.46 12.46 -9.78
N ILE A 185 10.18 12.75 -9.98
CA ILE A 185 9.61 14.09 -9.75
C ILE A 185 9.77 14.50 -8.28
N GLN A 186 9.58 13.58 -7.34
CA GLN A 186 9.73 13.87 -5.91
C GLN A 186 11.16 14.14 -5.48
N ASN A 187 12.12 13.50 -6.13
CA ASN A 187 13.52 13.81 -5.86
C ASN A 187 13.85 15.24 -6.27
N ASP A 188 13.30 15.71 -7.40
CA ASP A 188 13.46 17.08 -7.91
C ASP A 188 12.74 18.15 -7.07
N MET A 189 11.81 17.76 -6.18
CA MET A 189 11.11 18.72 -5.31
C MET A 189 11.90 19.02 -4.04
N ASP A 190 12.63 20.12 -4.01
CA ASP A 190 13.36 20.56 -2.80
C ASP A 190 12.45 21.04 -1.66
N THR A 191 11.16 21.26 -1.94
CA THR A 191 10.17 21.77 -0.98
C THR A 191 9.78 20.78 0.12
N TYR A 192 10.06 19.49 -0.04
CA TYR A 192 9.71 18.46 0.96
C TYR A 192 10.92 18.03 1.78
N ALA A 193 10.74 17.93 3.09
CA ALA A 193 11.78 17.37 3.95
C ALA A 193 12.07 15.91 3.54
N PRO A 194 13.31 15.40 3.68
CA PRO A 194 13.65 14.03 3.30
C PRO A 194 12.75 12.95 3.94
N GLY A 195 12.27 13.20 5.16
CA GLY A 195 11.31 12.34 5.86
C GLY A 195 9.94 12.28 5.17
N GLU A 196 9.42 13.42 4.73
CA GLU A 196 8.13 13.52 4.03
C GLU A 196 8.19 12.86 2.65
N LYS A 197 9.30 13.02 1.92
CA LYS A 197 9.54 12.31 0.66
C LYS A 197 9.47 10.79 0.87
N LYS A 198 10.10 10.28 1.93
CA LYS A 198 10.09 8.85 2.26
C LYS A 198 8.70 8.35 2.64
N GLU A 199 7.97 9.12 3.44
CA GLU A 199 6.61 8.81 3.87
C GLU A 199 5.64 8.79 2.68
N PHE A 200 5.69 9.80 1.80
CA PHE A 200 4.91 9.83 0.56
C PHE A 200 5.14 8.56 -0.23
N ARG A 201 6.39 8.21 -0.54
CA ARG A 201 6.71 7.05 -1.37
C ARG A 201 6.12 5.76 -0.80
N LYS A 202 6.22 5.59 0.52
CA LYS A 202 5.68 4.43 1.23
C LYS A 202 4.15 4.38 1.10
N ASN A 203 3.47 5.49 1.34
CA ASN A 203 2.02 5.58 1.27
C ASN A 203 1.49 5.41 -0.16
N ALA A 204 2.17 6.04 -1.13
CA ALA A 204 1.83 5.97 -2.54
C ALA A 204 1.99 4.56 -3.07
N ALA A 205 3.11 3.88 -2.75
CA ALA A 205 3.32 2.49 -3.16
C ALA A 205 2.23 1.56 -2.61
N ALA A 206 1.81 1.75 -1.35
CA ALA A 206 0.75 0.96 -0.75
C ALA A 206 -0.63 1.22 -1.43
N CYS A 207 -0.98 2.47 -1.68
CA CYS A 207 -2.29 2.82 -2.25
C CYS A 207 -2.38 2.59 -3.76
N ILE A 208 -1.30 2.80 -4.51
CA ILE A 208 -1.25 2.42 -5.94
C ILE A 208 -1.36 0.90 -6.07
N ARG A 209 -0.68 0.13 -5.20
CA ARG A 209 -0.82 -1.32 -5.17
C ARG A 209 -2.26 -1.72 -4.90
N TYR A 210 -2.90 -1.12 -3.90
CA TYR A 210 -4.32 -1.34 -3.61
C TYR A 210 -5.21 -1.07 -4.82
N ILE A 211 -5.10 0.09 -5.46
CA ILE A 211 -5.87 0.44 -6.67
C ILE A 211 -5.63 -0.59 -7.78
N LYS A 212 -4.37 -0.92 -8.06
CA LYS A 212 -3.97 -1.87 -9.11
C LYS A 212 -4.53 -3.27 -8.83
N ASP A 213 -4.47 -3.75 -7.60
CA ASP A 213 -5.01 -5.06 -7.21
C ASP A 213 -6.55 -5.08 -7.34
N GLN A 214 -7.22 -3.98 -6.99
CA GLN A 214 -8.67 -3.85 -7.17
C GLN A 214 -9.08 -3.83 -8.67
N ILE A 215 -8.33 -3.16 -9.55
CA ILE A 215 -8.58 -3.20 -11.00
C ILE A 215 -8.33 -4.60 -11.53
N THR A 216 -7.18 -5.19 -11.21
CA THR A 216 -6.75 -6.48 -11.77
C THR A 216 -7.70 -7.63 -11.37
N SER A 217 -8.21 -7.62 -10.14
CA SER A 217 -9.19 -8.61 -9.65
C SER A 217 -10.55 -8.51 -10.34
N ARG A 218 -10.90 -7.37 -10.94
CA ARG A 218 -12.15 -7.15 -11.69
C ARG A 218 -12.03 -7.45 -13.17
N LEU A 219 -10.80 -7.62 -13.66
CA LEU A 219 -10.56 -7.92 -15.06
C LEU A 219 -10.64 -9.43 -15.26
N ASP A 220 -11.61 -9.84 -16.06
CA ASP A 220 -11.81 -11.23 -16.48
C ASP A 220 -10.91 -11.55 -17.69
N PHE A 221 -9.60 -11.44 -17.49
CA PHE A 221 -8.60 -11.87 -18.47
C PHE A 221 -7.97 -13.18 -18.01
N ASP A 222 -7.65 -14.09 -18.93
CA ASP A 222 -6.83 -15.26 -18.63
C ASP A 222 -5.46 -14.82 -18.05
N GLU A 223 -4.98 -15.53 -17.02
CA GLU A 223 -3.74 -15.19 -16.28
C GLU A 223 -2.46 -15.43 -17.10
N ASP A 224 -2.58 -15.97 -18.31
CA ASP A 224 -1.49 -16.51 -19.09
C ASP A 224 -0.80 -15.46 -19.97
N GLU A 225 -0.01 -14.60 -19.32
CA GLU A 225 1.31 -14.15 -19.76
C GLU A 225 1.80 -13.10 -18.76
N VAL A 226 2.20 -13.56 -17.58
CA VAL A 226 3.07 -12.76 -16.72
C VAL A 226 4.38 -12.62 -17.48
N LEU A 227 4.54 -11.50 -18.19
CA LEU A 227 5.81 -11.05 -18.76
C LEU A 227 6.90 -11.27 -17.71
N LYS A 228 7.79 -12.22 -17.99
CA LYS A 228 9.00 -12.47 -17.21
C LYS A 228 9.91 -11.28 -17.39
N ILE A 229 9.72 -10.26 -16.57
CA ILE A 229 10.67 -9.17 -16.45
C ILE A 229 11.72 -9.68 -15.47
N GLU A 230 12.81 -10.21 -16.01
CA GLU A 230 14.01 -10.47 -15.21
C GLU A 230 14.60 -9.14 -14.71
N PRO A 231 15.14 -9.12 -13.48
CA PRO A 231 15.55 -7.90 -12.77
C PRO A 231 16.71 -7.14 -13.42
#